data_AF-A0AA36JQD0-F1
#
_entry.id   AF-A0AA36JQD0-F1
#
_cell.length_a   1.000
_cell.length_b   1.000
_cell.length_c   1.000
_cell.angle_alpha   90.00
_cell.angle_beta   90.00
_cell.angle_gamma   90.00
#
_symmetry.space_group_name_H-M   'P 1'
#
loop_
_entity.id
_entity.type
_entity.pdbx_description
1 polymer ?
#
loop_
_entity_poly.entity_id
_entity_poly.type
_entity_poly.pdbx_seq_one_letter_code
_entity_poly.pdbx_strand_id
1 'polypeptide(L)'
;MAPEPTMAAKCTAEFVGTFLLIFTVGCNVLGGSATWAGISIAFVLMVCIYALGGISGANFNPAVSMTLGMSRAMGGPGLDWQTVGIYCGVQSAAGVAAAVCYSLLFGQSFNLAPSKGFSWYHAGLCELLYTFMLTFVVMNVAAAKKNATEKNQYYGMAIAFTVVAGAYGAGAVSGGCFNPAVALGIDISSAGIGFGWSILYIIFELMGAAMAAALFKVVRPEDFGGEKSQVTELVSEFLGTYMLVLTVGLNVLGKSKAAAFSIAAGLTSMIYALGDVSGAHFNPAVTVAILASGRCPELTPAKAGTYAGAQIAGGIAAALTYAFIYQGATFDLGPVGFSTWAGVSVAEIVYTFVLCFVVLCVAVSERTKASHLFGLAIGSCVTVGGFAIGGISGGSLNPAVSCGIATAALFNGGRFYQALIYSALEVIGAAAAAGVFKVTHEADVAEEKTEKTEKAEA
;
A
#
# COMPACT_ATOMS: atom_id res chain seq x y z
N MET A 1 -7.02 17.12 -29.87
CA MET A 1 -6.86 15.83 -29.17
C MET A 1 -5.66 15.13 -29.80
N ALA A 2 -4.68 14.67 -29.02
CA ALA A 2 -3.55 13.93 -29.58
C ALA A 2 -4.08 12.61 -30.20
N PRO A 3 -3.49 12.13 -31.31
CA PRO A 3 -3.93 10.87 -31.92
C PRO A 3 -3.73 9.70 -30.96
N GLU A 4 -4.61 8.70 -31.02
CA GLU A 4 -4.45 7.49 -30.20
C GLU A 4 -3.18 6.72 -30.60
N PRO A 5 -2.41 6.22 -29.61
CA PRO A 5 -1.26 5.37 -29.89
C PRO A 5 -1.64 4.09 -30.63
N THR A 6 -0.85 3.71 -31.63
CA THR A 6 -1.02 2.44 -32.35
C THR A 6 -0.73 1.25 -31.44
N MET A 7 -1.27 0.07 -31.79
CA MET A 7 -0.98 -1.15 -31.03
C MET A 7 0.52 -1.48 -31.01
N ALA A 8 1.26 -1.18 -32.09
CA ALA A 8 2.70 -1.33 -32.12
C ALA A 8 3.39 -0.44 -31.07
N ALA A 9 3.02 0.85 -30.97
CA ALA A 9 3.56 1.75 -29.97
C ALA A 9 3.24 1.28 -28.53
N LYS A 10 2.01 0.80 -28.31
CA LYS A 10 1.58 0.22 -27.03
C LYS A 10 2.43 -1.01 -26.66
N CYS A 11 2.62 -1.94 -27.58
CA CYS A 11 3.45 -3.13 -27.36
C CYS A 11 4.91 -2.76 -27.10
N THR A 12 5.49 -1.80 -27.84
CA THR A 12 6.86 -1.34 -27.59
C THR A 12 6.99 -0.72 -26.20
N ALA A 13 6.04 0.10 -25.78
CA ALA A 13 6.03 0.68 -24.43
C ALA A 13 5.96 -0.41 -23.35
N GLU A 14 5.03 -1.37 -23.47
CA GLU A 14 4.92 -2.51 -22.53
C GLU A 14 6.20 -3.34 -22.48
N PHE A 15 6.82 -3.61 -23.64
CA PHE A 15 8.09 -4.34 -23.70
C PHE A 15 9.21 -3.59 -22.97
N VAL A 16 9.40 -2.30 -23.27
CA VAL A 16 10.47 -1.49 -22.68
C VAL A 16 10.30 -1.36 -21.16
N GLY A 17 9.08 -1.06 -20.68
CA GLY A 17 8.84 -0.91 -19.24
C GLY A 17 9.00 -2.23 -18.48
N THR A 18 8.46 -3.35 -19.00
CA THR A 18 8.66 -4.67 -18.37
C THR A 18 10.12 -5.11 -18.41
N PHE A 19 10.82 -4.87 -19.52
CA PHE A 19 12.23 -5.19 -19.64
C PHE A 19 13.06 -4.44 -18.58
N LEU A 20 12.88 -3.12 -18.49
CA LEU A 20 13.63 -2.29 -17.54
C LEU A 20 13.34 -2.70 -16.09
N LEU A 21 12.06 -2.96 -15.76
CA LEU A 21 11.67 -3.46 -14.45
C LEU A 21 12.42 -4.75 -14.08
N ILE A 22 12.32 -5.79 -14.92
CA ILE A 22 12.87 -7.12 -14.63
C ILE A 22 14.40 -7.11 -14.68
N PHE A 23 14.98 -6.32 -15.58
CA PHE A 23 16.43 -6.14 -15.64
C PHE A 23 16.95 -5.50 -14.34
N THR A 24 16.27 -4.48 -13.82
CA THR A 24 16.58 -3.87 -12.53
C THR A 24 16.40 -4.85 -11.38
N VAL A 25 15.39 -5.74 -11.40
CA VAL A 25 15.24 -6.82 -10.40
C VAL A 25 16.51 -7.67 -10.37
N GLY A 26 16.93 -8.23 -11.50
CA GLY A 26 18.11 -9.10 -11.54
C GLY A 26 19.40 -8.39 -11.16
N CYS A 27 19.58 -7.13 -11.59
CA CYS A 27 20.74 -6.33 -11.19
C CYS A 27 20.80 -6.09 -9.68
N ASN A 28 19.67 -5.88 -9.01
CA ASN A 28 19.65 -5.66 -7.57
C ASN A 28 19.89 -6.96 -6.78
N VAL A 29 19.33 -8.08 -7.25
CA VAL A 29 19.53 -9.40 -6.62
C VAL A 29 21.00 -9.83 -6.73
N LEU A 30 21.58 -9.74 -7.93
CA LEU A 30 22.96 -10.17 -8.17
C LEU A 30 24.01 -9.13 -7.71
N GLY A 31 23.66 -7.84 -7.71
CA GLY A 31 24.53 -6.75 -7.24
C GLY A 31 24.60 -6.63 -5.70
N GLY A 32 23.69 -7.26 -4.96
CA GLY A 32 23.81 -7.47 -3.51
C GLY A 32 23.43 -6.28 -2.60
N SER A 33 22.74 -5.25 -3.09
CA SER A 33 22.30 -4.10 -2.27
C SER A 33 20.94 -4.32 -1.62
N ALA A 34 20.88 -5.17 -0.58
CA ALA A 34 19.62 -5.51 0.08
C ALA A 34 18.87 -4.29 0.68
N THR A 35 19.58 -3.22 1.05
CA THR A 35 18.94 -2.01 1.59
C THR A 35 18.20 -1.22 0.52
N TRP A 36 18.72 -1.13 -0.71
CA TRP A 36 18.15 -0.29 -1.77
C TRP A 36 17.40 -1.06 -2.85
N ALA A 37 17.48 -2.39 -2.85
CA ALA A 37 16.88 -3.23 -3.89
C ALA A 37 15.40 -2.94 -4.13
N GLY A 38 14.57 -2.98 -3.09
CA GLY A 38 13.14 -2.72 -3.20
C GLY A 38 12.81 -1.30 -3.69
N ILE A 39 13.55 -0.29 -3.20
CA ILE A 39 13.41 1.10 -3.65
C ILE A 39 13.79 1.24 -5.13
N SER A 40 14.93 0.67 -5.53
CA SER A 40 15.43 0.72 -6.91
C SER A 40 14.44 0.11 -7.91
N ILE A 41 13.89 -1.07 -7.58
CA ILE A 41 12.88 -1.77 -8.40
C ILE A 41 11.57 -0.95 -8.48
N ALA A 42 11.10 -0.42 -7.35
CA ALA A 42 9.92 0.43 -7.35
C ALA A 42 10.11 1.73 -8.15
N PHE A 43 11.30 2.34 -8.08
CA PHE A 43 11.54 3.62 -8.75
C PHE A 43 11.71 3.46 -10.25
N VAL A 44 12.31 2.37 -10.75
CA VAL A 44 12.31 2.10 -12.20
C VAL A 44 10.88 1.88 -12.71
N LEU A 45 10.03 1.20 -11.93
CA LEU A 45 8.61 1.05 -12.26
C LEU A 45 7.92 2.42 -12.32
N MET A 46 8.11 3.26 -11.31
CA MET A 46 7.56 4.62 -11.25
C MET A 46 7.97 5.46 -12.47
N VAL A 47 9.26 5.47 -12.80
CA VAL A 47 9.81 6.21 -13.95
C VAL A 47 9.18 5.72 -15.25
N CYS A 48 9.09 4.41 -15.45
CA CYS A 48 8.47 3.84 -16.64
C CYS A 48 6.98 4.17 -16.72
N ILE A 49 6.25 4.15 -15.60
CA ILE A 49 4.83 4.51 -15.56
C ILE A 49 4.63 5.96 -16.01
N TYR A 50 5.40 6.90 -15.48
CA TYR A 50 5.28 8.31 -15.89
C TYR A 50 5.75 8.54 -17.34
N ALA A 51 6.76 7.81 -17.81
CA ALA A 51 7.28 7.98 -19.16
C ALA A 51 6.37 7.37 -20.25
N LEU A 52 5.73 6.24 -19.96
CA LEU A 52 5.07 5.39 -20.97
C LEU A 52 3.56 5.19 -20.72
N GLY A 53 3.04 5.61 -19.57
CA GLY A 53 1.63 5.45 -19.20
C GLY A 53 0.66 6.11 -20.20
N GLY A 54 1.03 7.26 -20.75
CA GLY A 54 0.27 7.93 -21.81
C GLY A 54 0.27 7.22 -23.16
N ILE A 55 1.09 6.17 -23.33
CA ILE A 55 1.19 5.37 -24.56
C ILE A 55 0.39 4.08 -24.42
N SER A 56 0.74 3.23 -23.44
CA SER A 56 0.15 1.89 -23.28
C SER A 56 -0.79 1.72 -22.09
N GLY A 57 -0.81 2.67 -21.16
CA GLY A 57 -1.35 2.48 -19.80
C GLY A 57 -0.31 1.98 -18.80
N ALA A 58 0.89 1.60 -19.25
CA ALA A 58 2.02 1.17 -18.42
C ALA A 58 1.67 0.02 -17.45
N ASN A 59 1.09 -1.08 -17.97
CA ASN A 59 0.71 -2.22 -17.14
C ASN A 59 1.95 -2.95 -16.62
N PHE A 60 2.91 -3.22 -17.51
CA PHE A 60 4.19 -3.90 -17.31
C PHE A 60 4.15 -5.25 -16.57
N ASN A 61 2.96 -5.79 -16.37
CA ASN A 61 2.67 -6.91 -15.49
C ASN A 61 1.41 -7.63 -16.00
N PRO A 62 1.50 -8.93 -16.31
CA PRO A 62 0.34 -9.69 -16.76
C PRO A 62 -0.81 -9.70 -15.74
N ALA A 63 -0.52 -9.70 -14.43
CA ALA A 63 -1.55 -9.63 -13.39
C ALA A 63 -2.32 -8.31 -13.44
N VAL A 64 -1.64 -7.18 -13.67
CA VAL A 64 -2.30 -5.86 -13.86
C VAL A 64 -3.20 -5.88 -15.11
N SER A 65 -2.68 -6.38 -16.23
CA SER A 65 -3.46 -6.50 -17.48
C SER A 65 -4.71 -7.37 -17.28
N MET A 66 -4.58 -8.48 -16.57
CA MET A 66 -5.69 -9.37 -16.25
C MET A 66 -6.73 -8.71 -15.34
N THR A 67 -6.32 -7.97 -14.30
CA THR A 67 -7.25 -7.22 -13.43
C THR A 67 -8.07 -6.21 -14.23
N LEU A 68 -7.45 -5.49 -15.16
CA LEU A 68 -8.15 -4.55 -16.05
C LEU A 68 -9.16 -5.28 -16.96
N GLY A 69 -8.80 -6.44 -17.50
CA GLY A 69 -9.72 -7.29 -18.27
C GLY A 69 -10.92 -7.76 -17.46
N MET A 70 -10.67 -8.25 -16.24
CA MET A 70 -11.71 -8.70 -15.31
C MET A 70 -12.66 -7.57 -14.89
N SER A 71 -12.13 -6.40 -14.57
CA SER A 71 -12.94 -5.21 -14.25
C SER A 71 -13.85 -4.83 -15.41
N ARG A 72 -13.31 -4.78 -16.64
CA ARG A 72 -14.12 -4.51 -17.84
C ARG A 72 -15.20 -5.56 -18.07
N ALA A 73 -14.89 -6.84 -17.88
CA ALA A 73 -15.85 -7.93 -18.01
C ALA A 73 -17.02 -7.81 -17.01
N MET A 74 -16.80 -7.18 -15.86
CA MET A 74 -17.83 -6.89 -14.86
C MET A 74 -18.61 -5.58 -15.11
N GLY A 75 -18.33 -4.86 -16.21
CA GLY A 75 -18.97 -3.59 -16.58
C GLY A 75 -18.22 -2.32 -16.15
N GLY A 76 -17.01 -2.47 -15.59
CA GLY A 76 -16.18 -1.36 -15.11
C GLY A 76 -15.18 -0.84 -16.14
N PRO A 77 -14.26 0.06 -15.73
CA PRO A 77 -13.14 0.49 -16.57
C PRO A 77 -12.13 -0.65 -16.76
N GLY A 78 -11.43 -0.65 -17.90
CA GLY A 78 -10.36 -1.60 -18.17
C GLY A 78 -10.16 -1.92 -19.66
N LEU A 79 -9.41 -2.99 -19.92
CA LEU A 79 -8.95 -3.40 -21.25
C LEU A 79 -9.82 -4.52 -21.83
N ASP A 80 -9.95 -4.57 -23.16
CA ASP A 80 -10.54 -5.72 -23.83
C ASP A 80 -9.60 -6.93 -23.77
N TRP A 81 -10.17 -8.14 -23.83
CA TRP A 81 -9.40 -9.38 -23.67
C TRP A 81 -8.37 -9.63 -24.77
N GLN A 82 -8.54 -9.06 -25.96
CA GLN A 82 -7.53 -9.17 -27.02
C GLN A 82 -6.29 -8.35 -26.65
N THR A 83 -6.47 -7.11 -26.20
CA THR A 83 -5.37 -6.28 -25.69
C THR A 83 -4.69 -6.92 -24.47
N VAL A 84 -5.46 -7.50 -23.54
CA VAL A 84 -4.90 -8.24 -22.39
C VAL A 84 -3.99 -9.39 -22.85
N GLY A 85 -4.47 -10.23 -23.78
CA GLY A 85 -3.66 -11.34 -24.32
C GLY A 85 -2.37 -10.87 -25.00
N ILE A 86 -2.44 -9.80 -25.78
CA ILE A 86 -1.28 -9.19 -26.43
C ILE A 86 -0.27 -8.68 -25.38
N TYR A 87 -0.74 -7.92 -24.39
CA TYR A 87 0.13 -7.36 -23.35
C TYR A 87 0.80 -8.46 -22.54
N CYS A 88 0.06 -9.49 -22.11
CA CYS A 88 0.63 -10.61 -21.37
C CYS A 88 1.75 -11.31 -22.16
N GLY A 89 1.57 -11.51 -23.46
CA GLY A 89 2.58 -12.10 -24.34
C GLY A 89 3.84 -11.22 -24.46
N VAL A 90 3.65 -9.92 -24.70
CA VAL A 90 4.75 -8.95 -24.82
C VAL A 90 5.53 -8.79 -23.52
N GLN A 91 4.84 -8.70 -22.39
CA GLN A 91 5.44 -8.57 -21.06
C GLN A 91 6.25 -9.83 -20.70
N SER A 92 5.73 -11.02 -21.01
CA SER A 92 6.43 -12.29 -20.80
C SER A 92 7.72 -12.37 -21.64
N ALA A 93 7.65 -11.97 -22.92
CA ALA A 93 8.83 -11.92 -23.79
C ALA A 93 9.89 -10.92 -23.28
N ALA A 94 9.44 -9.74 -22.81
CA ALA A 94 10.32 -8.74 -22.21
C ALA A 94 10.99 -9.25 -20.93
N GLY A 95 10.27 -10.01 -20.10
CA GLY A 95 10.81 -10.61 -18.89
C GLY A 95 11.89 -11.65 -19.16
N VAL A 96 11.69 -12.53 -20.15
CA VAL A 96 12.73 -13.48 -20.58
C VAL A 96 13.94 -12.74 -21.14
N ALA A 97 13.74 -11.73 -21.99
CA ALA A 97 14.83 -10.94 -22.55
C ALA A 97 15.65 -10.23 -21.46
N ALA A 98 14.97 -9.59 -20.50
CA ALA A 98 15.61 -8.94 -19.36
C ALA A 98 16.40 -9.93 -18.50
N ALA A 99 15.85 -11.13 -18.30
CA ALA A 99 16.48 -12.15 -17.50
C ALA A 99 17.77 -12.69 -18.13
N VAL A 100 17.74 -12.96 -19.44
CA VAL A 100 18.95 -13.28 -20.21
C VAL A 100 19.97 -12.14 -20.13
N CYS A 101 19.53 -10.88 -20.25
CA CYS A 101 20.44 -9.73 -20.19
C CYS A 101 21.14 -9.58 -18.85
N TYR A 102 20.45 -9.67 -17.71
CA TYR A 102 21.13 -9.58 -16.41
C TYR A 102 22.03 -10.81 -16.18
N SER A 103 21.64 -12.00 -16.65
CA SER A 103 22.46 -13.21 -16.48
C SER A 103 23.76 -13.10 -17.26
N LEU A 104 23.72 -12.53 -18.48
CA LEU A 104 24.91 -12.23 -19.26
C LEU A 104 25.77 -11.14 -18.62
N LEU A 105 25.14 -10.10 -18.04
CA LEU A 105 25.85 -8.99 -17.39
C LEU A 105 26.67 -9.45 -16.17
N PHE A 106 26.11 -10.35 -15.36
CA PHE A 106 26.75 -10.83 -14.13
C PHE A 106 27.44 -12.19 -14.27
N GLY A 107 27.24 -12.89 -15.39
CA GLY A 107 27.74 -14.26 -15.60
C GLY A 107 27.09 -15.30 -14.67
N GLN A 108 25.95 -14.97 -14.04
CA GLN A 108 25.26 -15.79 -13.04
C GLN A 108 23.75 -15.58 -13.12
N SER A 109 22.98 -16.58 -12.69
CA SER A 109 21.52 -16.50 -12.48
C SER A 109 21.18 -16.84 -11.04
N PHE A 110 19.96 -16.53 -10.61
CA PHE A 110 19.42 -16.91 -9.30
C PHE A 110 18.08 -17.61 -9.48
N ASN A 111 17.82 -18.63 -8.65
CA ASN A 111 16.62 -19.46 -8.76
C ASN A 111 15.41 -18.81 -8.08
N LEU A 112 14.23 -18.98 -8.67
CA LEU A 112 12.95 -18.67 -8.02
C LEU A 112 12.56 -19.82 -7.10
N ALA A 113 12.36 -19.54 -5.81
CA ALA A 113 11.81 -20.49 -4.85
C ALA A 113 11.39 -19.74 -3.57
N PRO A 114 10.50 -20.32 -2.74
CA PRO A 114 10.30 -19.85 -1.37
C PRO A 114 11.63 -19.73 -0.62
N SER A 115 11.78 -18.68 0.18
CA SER A 115 12.96 -18.48 1.01
C SER A 115 13.17 -19.63 1.98
N LYS A 116 14.43 -19.88 2.36
CA LYS A 116 14.79 -20.95 3.29
C LYS A 116 13.96 -20.85 4.58
N GLY A 117 13.27 -21.93 4.93
CA GLY A 117 12.41 -21.99 6.11
C GLY A 117 10.94 -21.71 5.84
N PHE A 118 10.55 -21.36 4.62
CA PHE A 118 9.16 -21.14 4.22
C PHE A 118 8.70 -22.15 3.17
N SER A 119 7.51 -22.72 3.40
CA SER A 119 6.79 -23.54 2.41
C SER A 119 6.17 -22.71 1.28
N TRP A 120 5.79 -23.39 0.19
CA TRP A 120 5.16 -22.79 -0.99
C TRP A 120 3.91 -21.96 -0.69
N TYR A 121 3.09 -22.34 0.31
CA TYR A 121 1.86 -21.60 0.63
C TYR A 121 2.12 -20.32 1.43
N HIS A 122 3.22 -20.22 2.19
CA HIS A 122 3.61 -18.95 2.81
C HIS A 122 4.06 -17.96 1.74
N ALA A 123 4.91 -18.42 0.82
CA ALA A 123 5.36 -17.62 -0.32
C ALA A 123 4.18 -17.23 -1.23
N GLY A 124 3.32 -18.21 -1.58
CA GLY A 124 2.13 -17.98 -2.39
C GLY A 124 1.16 -16.98 -1.76
N LEU A 125 0.96 -17.02 -0.44
CA LEU A 125 0.13 -16.05 0.26
C LEU A 125 0.73 -14.63 0.19
N CYS A 126 2.05 -14.49 0.34
CA CYS A 126 2.75 -13.22 0.14
C CYS A 126 2.56 -12.68 -1.29
N GLU A 127 2.77 -13.52 -2.30
CA GLU A 127 2.60 -13.15 -3.71
C GLU A 127 1.15 -12.76 -4.02
N LEU A 128 0.16 -13.48 -3.49
CA LEU A 128 -1.25 -13.15 -3.63
C LEU A 128 -1.57 -11.78 -3.03
N LEU A 129 -1.18 -11.53 -1.79
CA LEU A 129 -1.59 -10.32 -1.05
C LEU A 129 -0.94 -9.05 -1.59
N TYR A 130 0.33 -9.10 -1.99
CA TYR A 130 1.00 -7.93 -2.56
C TYR A 130 0.73 -7.73 -4.05
N THR A 131 0.42 -8.79 -4.82
CA THR A 131 -0.16 -8.62 -6.17
C THR A 131 -1.56 -8.06 -6.10
N PHE A 132 -2.37 -8.50 -5.13
CA PHE A 132 -3.65 -7.87 -4.82
C PHE A 132 -3.45 -6.38 -4.55
N MET A 133 -2.56 -6.01 -3.62
CA MET A 133 -2.32 -4.60 -3.31
C MET A 133 -1.89 -3.81 -4.54
N LEU A 134 -0.90 -4.30 -5.30
CA LEU A 134 -0.40 -3.65 -6.52
C LEU A 134 -1.53 -3.41 -7.52
N THR A 135 -2.25 -4.46 -7.92
CA THR A 135 -3.31 -4.38 -8.93
C THR A 135 -4.53 -3.59 -8.43
N PHE A 136 -4.87 -3.70 -7.14
CA PHE A 136 -5.94 -2.92 -6.52
C PHE A 136 -5.60 -1.42 -6.52
N VAL A 137 -4.36 -1.05 -6.20
CA VAL A 137 -3.91 0.34 -6.28
C VAL A 137 -3.96 0.83 -7.72
N VAL A 138 -3.47 0.07 -8.70
CA VAL A 138 -3.58 0.43 -10.14
C VAL A 138 -5.03 0.73 -10.52
N MET A 139 -5.97 -0.13 -10.14
CA MET A 139 -7.38 0.08 -10.45
C MET A 139 -7.91 1.39 -9.87
N ASN A 140 -7.56 1.72 -8.62
CA ASN A 140 -8.05 2.91 -7.93
C ASN A 140 -7.40 4.22 -8.41
N VAL A 141 -6.09 4.23 -8.65
CA VAL A 141 -5.34 5.47 -8.93
C VAL A 141 -5.15 5.75 -10.41
N ALA A 142 -5.28 4.74 -11.28
CA ALA A 142 -5.12 4.89 -12.72
C ALA A 142 -6.40 4.56 -13.49
N ALA A 143 -7.04 3.41 -13.20
CA ALA A 143 -8.14 2.92 -14.04
C ALA A 143 -9.52 3.51 -13.70
N ALA A 144 -9.77 3.89 -12.45
CA ALA A 144 -11.08 4.35 -11.99
C ALA A 144 -11.61 5.51 -12.84
N LYS A 145 -12.93 5.53 -13.14
CA LYS A 145 -13.49 6.45 -14.15
C LYS A 145 -13.24 7.92 -13.81
N LYS A 146 -13.22 8.26 -12.53
CA LYS A 146 -12.87 9.61 -12.04
C LYS A 146 -11.53 10.11 -12.57
N ASN A 147 -10.55 9.24 -12.79
CA ASN A 147 -9.20 9.63 -13.19
C ASN A 147 -9.13 10.01 -14.68
N ALA A 148 -10.17 9.68 -15.46
CA ALA A 148 -10.31 10.14 -16.83
C ALA A 148 -10.64 11.64 -16.89
N THR A 149 -11.37 12.17 -15.90
CA THR A 149 -11.78 13.57 -15.81
C THR A 149 -10.89 14.38 -14.87
N GLU A 150 -10.49 13.80 -13.74
CA GLU A 150 -9.65 14.40 -12.71
C GLU A 150 -8.27 13.73 -12.71
N LYS A 151 -7.36 14.24 -13.54
CA LYS A 151 -6.02 13.68 -13.64
C LYS A 151 -5.25 13.91 -12.35
N ASN A 152 -5.04 12.85 -11.58
CA ASN A 152 -4.11 12.88 -10.48
C ASN A 152 -2.65 12.74 -10.97
N GLN A 153 -1.71 13.25 -10.18
CA GLN A 153 -0.28 13.13 -10.47
C GLN A 153 0.42 12.06 -9.63
N TYR A 154 -0.26 11.47 -8.64
CA TYR A 154 0.33 10.52 -7.70
C TYR A 154 0.27 9.05 -8.18
N TYR A 155 -0.46 8.72 -9.25
CA TYR A 155 -0.68 7.34 -9.70
C TYR A 155 0.60 6.51 -9.79
N GLY A 156 1.64 7.01 -10.47
CA GLY A 156 2.90 6.29 -10.63
C GLY A 156 3.60 6.03 -9.31
N MET A 157 3.62 7.01 -8.41
CA MET A 157 4.17 6.87 -7.06
C MET A 157 3.38 5.87 -6.21
N ALA A 158 2.05 5.97 -6.22
CA ALA A 158 1.17 5.05 -5.47
C ALA A 158 1.36 3.60 -5.92
N ILE A 159 1.43 3.35 -7.23
CA ILE A 159 1.67 2.01 -7.79
C ILE A 159 3.06 1.51 -7.37
N ALA A 160 4.11 2.31 -7.54
CA ALA A 160 5.47 1.94 -7.18
C ALA A 160 5.66 1.66 -5.68
N PHE A 161 4.99 2.42 -4.82
CA PHE A 161 5.11 2.24 -3.38
C PHE A 161 4.49 0.93 -2.87
N THR A 162 3.57 0.30 -3.62
CA THR A 162 3.16 -1.08 -3.34
C THR A 162 4.31 -2.08 -3.51
N VAL A 163 5.20 -1.86 -4.48
CA VAL A 163 6.38 -2.69 -4.71
C VAL A 163 7.41 -2.47 -3.61
N VAL A 164 7.58 -1.23 -3.11
CA VAL A 164 8.40 -0.99 -1.90
C VAL A 164 7.83 -1.80 -0.73
N ALA A 165 6.52 -1.71 -0.48
CA ALA A 165 5.88 -2.42 0.62
C ALA A 165 6.09 -3.95 0.53
N GLY A 166 5.86 -4.52 -0.66
CA GLY A 166 6.01 -5.96 -0.90
C GLY A 166 7.47 -6.44 -0.88
N ALA A 167 8.39 -5.70 -1.50
CA ALA A 167 9.79 -6.11 -1.59
C ALA A 167 10.46 -6.23 -0.21
N TYR A 168 10.14 -5.32 0.71
CA TYR A 168 10.69 -5.34 2.07
C TYR A 168 9.83 -6.15 3.06
N GLY A 169 8.51 -6.19 2.87
CA GLY A 169 7.62 -6.99 3.70
C GLY A 169 7.65 -8.47 3.33
N ALA A 170 7.24 -8.82 2.11
CA ALA A 170 7.12 -10.19 1.64
C ALA A 170 8.41 -10.78 1.06
N GLY A 171 9.38 -9.96 0.65
CA GLY A 171 10.60 -10.43 -0.02
C GLY A 171 11.42 -11.43 0.80
N ALA A 172 11.43 -11.33 2.13
CA ALA A 172 12.09 -12.30 3.01
C ALA A 172 11.44 -13.70 2.97
N VAL A 173 10.20 -13.82 2.49
CA VAL A 173 9.41 -15.05 2.44
C VAL A 173 9.32 -15.62 1.02
N SER A 174 8.94 -14.80 0.04
CA SER A 174 8.69 -15.24 -1.34
C SER A 174 9.74 -14.75 -2.37
N GLY A 175 10.62 -13.83 -1.99
CA GLY A 175 11.45 -13.09 -2.96
C GLY A 175 10.73 -11.92 -3.65
N GLY A 176 9.40 -11.83 -3.53
CA GLY A 176 8.58 -10.68 -3.91
C GLY A 176 8.52 -10.41 -5.42
N CYS A 177 7.92 -11.31 -6.19
CA CYS A 177 7.78 -11.16 -7.64
C CYS A 177 6.65 -10.19 -8.01
N PHE A 178 5.46 -10.45 -7.48
CA PHE A 178 4.20 -9.72 -7.69
C PHE A 178 3.82 -9.50 -9.16
N ASN A 179 4.38 -10.30 -10.06
CA ASN A 179 4.34 -10.10 -11.50
C ASN A 179 4.68 -11.41 -12.23
N PRO A 180 3.73 -11.98 -12.99
CA PRO A 180 3.95 -13.21 -13.74
C PRO A 180 5.14 -13.16 -14.70
N ALA A 181 5.42 -11.99 -15.30
CA ALA A 181 6.58 -11.83 -16.20
C ALA A 181 7.91 -11.84 -15.44
N VAL A 182 7.96 -11.32 -14.20
CA VAL A 182 9.13 -11.43 -13.31
C VAL A 182 9.36 -12.89 -12.95
N ALA A 183 8.32 -13.58 -12.47
CA ALA A 183 8.41 -14.98 -12.06
C ALA A 183 8.86 -15.88 -13.22
N LEU A 184 8.26 -15.72 -14.40
CA LEU A 184 8.61 -16.48 -15.60
C LEU A 184 10.04 -16.20 -16.08
N GLY A 185 10.47 -14.93 -16.08
CA GLY A 185 11.82 -14.55 -16.51
C GLY A 185 12.91 -15.18 -15.62
N ILE A 186 12.74 -15.10 -14.29
CA ILE A 186 13.68 -15.69 -13.33
C ILE A 186 13.76 -17.21 -13.53
N ASP A 187 12.61 -17.89 -13.55
CA ASP A 187 12.54 -19.36 -13.63
C ASP A 187 13.16 -19.89 -14.94
N ILE A 188 12.92 -19.24 -16.08
CA ILE A 188 13.53 -19.62 -17.36
C ILE A 188 15.05 -19.37 -17.35
N SER A 189 15.51 -18.20 -16.88
CA SER A 189 16.95 -17.86 -16.87
C SER A 189 17.77 -18.69 -15.88
N SER A 190 17.10 -19.33 -14.91
CA SER A 190 17.70 -20.14 -13.86
C SER A 190 17.40 -21.63 -13.99
N ALA A 191 16.90 -22.10 -15.14
CA ALA A 191 16.51 -23.49 -15.37
C ALA A 191 17.63 -24.52 -15.08
N GLY A 192 18.91 -24.14 -15.18
CA GLY A 192 20.04 -24.98 -14.79
C GLY A 192 20.27 -25.11 -13.29
N ILE A 193 19.62 -24.29 -12.47
CA ILE A 193 19.65 -24.25 -11.00
C ILE A 193 18.35 -24.83 -10.43
N GLY A 194 17.21 -24.44 -11.00
CA GLY A 194 15.87 -24.90 -10.66
C GLY A 194 14.84 -24.38 -11.66
N PHE A 195 13.71 -25.08 -11.80
CA PHE A 195 12.65 -24.71 -12.74
C PHE A 195 11.27 -25.14 -12.22
N GLY A 196 10.22 -24.41 -12.60
CA GLY A 196 8.82 -24.76 -12.40
C GLY A 196 8.13 -23.99 -11.28
N TRP A 197 8.88 -23.23 -10.48
CA TRP A 197 8.30 -22.41 -9.41
C TRP A 197 7.45 -21.27 -9.95
N SER A 198 7.74 -20.76 -11.15
CA SER A 198 6.96 -19.69 -11.78
C SER A 198 5.47 -20.05 -11.88
N ILE A 199 5.14 -21.31 -12.14
CA ILE A 199 3.74 -21.77 -12.27
C ILE A 199 2.94 -21.47 -10.99
N LEU A 200 3.50 -21.82 -9.83
CA LEU A 200 2.82 -21.57 -8.55
C LEU A 200 2.72 -20.07 -8.27
N TYR A 201 3.78 -19.30 -8.50
CA TYR A 201 3.78 -17.85 -8.28
C TYR A 201 2.71 -17.18 -9.15
N ILE A 202 2.67 -17.50 -10.44
CA ILE A 202 1.69 -16.97 -11.39
C ILE A 202 0.25 -17.26 -10.94
N ILE A 203 -0.03 -18.47 -10.44
CA ILE A 203 -1.37 -18.81 -9.94
C ILE A 203 -1.79 -17.88 -8.80
N PHE A 204 -0.92 -17.70 -7.80
CA PHE A 204 -1.22 -16.85 -6.65
C PHE A 204 -1.31 -15.36 -7.03
N GLU A 205 -0.44 -14.88 -7.92
CA GLU A 205 -0.47 -13.52 -8.46
C GLU A 205 -1.79 -13.25 -9.22
N LEU A 206 -2.23 -14.19 -10.06
CA LEU A 206 -3.51 -14.08 -10.78
C LEU A 206 -4.73 -14.18 -9.84
N MET A 207 -4.64 -14.96 -8.77
CA MET A 207 -5.67 -14.96 -7.71
C MET A 207 -5.74 -13.60 -7.00
N GLY A 208 -4.58 -12.99 -6.71
CA GLY A 208 -4.49 -11.63 -6.16
C GLY A 208 -5.12 -10.60 -7.10
N ALA A 209 -4.82 -10.68 -8.40
CA ALA A 209 -5.40 -9.86 -9.45
C ALA A 209 -6.93 -9.98 -9.54
N ALA A 210 -7.48 -11.20 -9.39
CA ALA A 210 -8.92 -11.45 -9.39
C ALA A 210 -9.59 -10.88 -8.13
N MET A 211 -8.97 -11.07 -6.97
CA MET A 211 -9.43 -10.49 -5.71
C MET A 211 -9.45 -8.96 -5.77
N ALA A 212 -8.45 -8.34 -6.40
CA ALA A 212 -8.38 -6.90 -6.60
C ALA A 212 -9.52 -6.39 -7.48
N ALA A 213 -9.83 -7.07 -8.60
CA ALA A 213 -10.95 -6.69 -9.46
C ALA A 213 -12.29 -6.76 -8.71
N ALA A 214 -12.50 -7.83 -7.92
CA ALA A 214 -13.71 -8.02 -7.13
C ALA A 214 -13.87 -6.93 -6.06
N LEU A 215 -12.82 -6.67 -5.27
CA LEU A 215 -12.87 -5.65 -4.22
C LEU A 215 -12.92 -4.23 -4.77
N PHE A 216 -12.30 -3.98 -5.93
CA PHE A 216 -12.43 -2.69 -6.63
C PHE A 216 -13.90 -2.37 -6.94
N LYS A 217 -14.67 -3.35 -7.43
CA LYS A 217 -16.12 -3.20 -7.63
C LYS A 217 -16.89 -2.90 -6.35
N VAL A 218 -16.48 -3.49 -5.22
CA VAL A 218 -17.11 -3.26 -3.91
C VAL A 218 -16.81 -1.85 -3.38
N VAL A 219 -15.57 -1.37 -3.53
CA VAL A 219 -15.15 -0.05 -3.02
C VAL A 219 -15.44 1.10 -3.99
N ARG A 220 -15.75 0.79 -5.26
CA ARG A 220 -16.16 1.78 -6.27
C ARG A 220 -17.36 1.32 -7.08
N PRO A 221 -18.52 1.08 -6.45
CA PRO A 221 -19.73 0.67 -7.16
C PRO A 221 -20.14 1.68 -8.25
N GLU A 222 -19.81 2.96 -8.10
CA GLU A 222 -20.06 4.02 -9.09
C GLU A 222 -19.40 3.75 -10.45
N ASP A 223 -18.24 3.09 -10.46
CA ASP A 223 -17.56 2.70 -11.70
C ASP A 223 -18.32 1.59 -12.45
N PHE A 224 -19.29 0.95 -11.78
CA PHE A 224 -20.11 -0.14 -12.29
C PHE A 224 -21.61 0.22 -12.32
N GLY A 225 -21.96 1.50 -12.16
CA GLY A 225 -23.35 1.99 -12.20
C GLY A 225 -24.14 1.84 -10.90
N GLY A 226 -23.47 1.56 -9.78
CA GLY A 226 -24.05 1.60 -8.43
C GLY A 226 -23.73 2.91 -7.69
N GLU A 227 -23.98 2.93 -6.38
CA GLU A 227 -23.76 4.10 -5.51
C GLU A 227 -22.89 3.72 -4.32
N LYS A 228 -22.06 4.67 -3.86
CA LYS A 228 -21.26 4.51 -2.64
C LYS A 228 -22.18 4.35 -1.43
N SER A 229 -21.77 3.50 -0.50
CA SER A 229 -22.50 3.24 0.74
C SER A 229 -21.55 3.19 1.94
N GLN A 230 -22.11 3.14 3.15
CA GLN A 230 -21.29 2.92 4.35
C GLN A 230 -20.50 1.61 4.28
N VAL A 231 -21.02 0.57 3.61
CA VAL A 231 -20.29 -0.69 3.43
C VAL A 231 -19.03 -0.48 2.60
N THR A 232 -19.11 0.33 1.54
CA THR A 232 -17.98 0.73 0.69
C THR A 232 -16.86 1.37 1.53
N GLU A 233 -17.23 2.29 2.43
CA GLU A 233 -16.31 2.96 3.34
C GLU A 233 -15.68 2.00 4.35
N LEU A 234 -16.49 1.15 5.00
CA LEU A 234 -16.00 0.21 6.02
C LEU A 234 -15.08 -0.86 5.43
N VAL A 235 -15.38 -1.36 4.23
CA VAL A 235 -14.47 -2.26 3.49
C VAL A 235 -13.16 -1.55 3.18
N SER A 236 -13.21 -0.27 2.79
CA SER A 236 -12.01 0.52 2.52
C SER A 236 -11.13 0.69 3.77
N GLU A 237 -11.75 1.07 4.89
CA GLU A 237 -11.07 1.20 6.19
C GLU A 237 -10.45 -0.12 6.67
N PHE A 238 -11.17 -1.24 6.52
CA PHE A 238 -10.65 -2.57 6.81
C PHE A 238 -9.45 -2.92 5.92
N LEU A 239 -9.55 -2.74 4.60
CA LEU A 239 -8.50 -3.14 3.65
C LEU A 239 -7.23 -2.31 3.80
N GLY A 240 -7.37 -0.99 3.97
CA GLY A 240 -6.21 -0.12 4.18
C GLY A 240 -5.47 -0.42 5.48
N THR A 241 -6.21 -0.61 6.58
CA THR A 241 -5.59 -1.02 7.85
C THR A 241 -5.01 -2.43 7.78
N TYR A 242 -5.68 -3.36 7.10
CA TYR A 242 -5.16 -4.72 6.88
C TYR A 242 -3.80 -4.69 6.17
N MET A 243 -3.70 -3.98 5.04
CA MET A 243 -2.43 -3.88 4.30
C MET A 243 -1.34 -3.16 5.11
N LEU A 244 -1.70 -2.11 5.86
CA LEU A 244 -0.78 -1.43 6.76
C LEU A 244 -0.20 -2.40 7.81
N VAL A 245 -1.05 -3.06 8.59
CA VAL A 245 -0.62 -3.93 9.70
C VAL A 245 0.09 -5.19 9.19
N LEU A 246 -0.31 -5.72 8.04
CA LEU A 246 0.37 -6.83 7.38
C LEU A 246 1.80 -6.41 7.01
N THR A 247 1.96 -5.22 6.43
CA THR A 247 3.27 -4.68 6.06
C THR A 247 4.13 -4.45 7.30
N VAL A 248 3.56 -3.96 8.41
CA VAL A 248 4.27 -3.83 9.70
C VAL A 248 4.81 -5.18 10.15
N GLY A 249 3.95 -6.19 10.30
CA GLY A 249 4.35 -7.47 10.87
C GLY A 249 5.36 -8.22 10.04
N LEU A 250 5.19 -8.23 8.70
CA LEU A 250 6.13 -8.86 7.80
C LEU A 250 7.50 -8.17 7.82
N ASN A 251 7.55 -6.82 7.87
CA ASN A 251 8.82 -6.11 7.96
C ASN A 251 9.54 -6.35 9.30
N VAL A 252 8.81 -6.36 10.42
CA VAL A 252 9.39 -6.60 11.75
C VAL A 252 9.94 -8.02 11.86
N LEU A 253 9.13 -9.03 11.53
CA LEU A 253 9.54 -10.43 11.60
C LEU A 253 10.61 -10.79 10.55
N GLY A 254 10.55 -10.15 9.38
CA GLY A 254 11.58 -10.25 8.34
C GLY A 254 12.86 -9.47 8.63
N LYS A 255 12.91 -8.71 9.74
CA LYS A 255 14.05 -7.86 10.13
C LYS A 255 14.50 -6.94 8.99
N SER A 256 13.52 -6.36 8.29
CA SER A 256 13.75 -5.49 7.16
C SER A 256 14.59 -4.27 7.54
N LYS A 257 15.62 -3.98 6.74
CA LYS A 257 16.48 -2.80 6.93
C LYS A 257 15.79 -1.48 6.59
N ALA A 258 14.68 -1.53 5.86
CA ALA A 258 13.91 -0.37 5.43
C ALA A 258 12.47 -0.41 5.95
N ALA A 259 12.24 -1.06 7.11
CA ALA A 259 10.91 -1.30 7.67
C ALA A 259 10.03 -0.05 7.71
N ALA A 260 10.53 1.05 8.28
CA ALA A 260 9.79 2.31 8.40
C ALA A 260 9.34 2.87 7.04
N PHE A 261 10.23 2.89 6.04
CA PHE A 261 9.90 3.35 4.70
C PHE A 261 8.97 2.39 3.96
N SER A 262 9.14 1.07 4.12
CA SER A 262 8.24 0.07 3.55
C SER A 262 6.81 0.20 4.07
N ILE A 263 6.64 0.37 5.38
CA ILE A 263 5.34 0.54 6.02
C ILE A 263 4.69 1.85 5.55
N ALA A 264 5.46 2.93 5.52
CA ALA A 264 5.01 4.23 5.01
C ALA A 264 4.61 4.20 3.53
N ALA A 265 5.37 3.50 2.69
CA ALA A 265 5.07 3.33 1.27
C ALA A 265 3.76 2.55 1.07
N GLY A 266 3.57 1.47 1.83
CA GLY A 266 2.31 0.72 1.85
C GLY A 266 1.12 1.59 2.24
N LEU A 267 1.25 2.34 3.34
CA LEU A 267 0.23 3.30 3.80
C LEU A 267 -0.09 4.35 2.73
N THR A 268 0.94 5.00 2.18
CA THR A 268 0.81 6.03 1.14
C THR A 268 0.02 5.52 -0.06
N SER A 269 0.33 4.30 -0.51
CA SER A 269 -0.33 3.66 -1.65
C SER A 269 -1.82 3.45 -1.38
N MET A 270 -2.16 2.95 -0.18
CA MET A 270 -3.55 2.72 0.21
C MET A 270 -4.32 4.02 0.44
N ILE A 271 -3.68 5.08 0.96
CA ILE A 271 -4.29 6.41 1.09
C ILE A 271 -4.65 6.95 -0.29
N TYR A 272 -3.76 6.88 -1.27
CA TYR A 272 -4.06 7.33 -2.63
C TYR A 272 -5.15 6.48 -3.30
N ALA A 273 -5.22 5.19 -3.00
CA ALA A 273 -6.24 4.31 -3.58
C ALA A 273 -7.65 4.55 -3.01
N LEU A 274 -7.77 4.84 -1.72
CA LEU A 274 -9.04 4.80 -0.98
C LEU A 274 -9.42 6.12 -0.29
N GLY A 275 -8.58 7.15 -0.38
CA GLY A 275 -8.83 8.44 0.28
C GLY A 275 -10.14 9.10 -0.13
N ASP A 276 -10.52 9.00 -1.40
CA ASP A 276 -11.80 9.50 -1.91
C ASP A 276 -12.97 8.52 -1.74
N VAL A 277 -12.72 7.34 -1.17
CA VAL A 277 -13.75 6.36 -0.85
C VAL A 277 -14.21 6.52 0.60
N SER A 278 -13.29 6.43 1.57
CA SER A 278 -13.63 6.52 3.00
C SER A 278 -13.01 7.70 3.75
N GLY A 279 -12.10 8.45 3.11
CA GLY A 279 -11.17 9.35 3.79
C GLY A 279 -9.83 8.70 4.13
N ALA A 280 -9.72 7.36 3.98
CA ALA A 280 -8.52 6.56 4.26
C ALA A 280 -7.92 6.84 5.65
N HIS A 281 -8.73 6.77 6.70
CA HIS A 281 -8.26 7.08 8.05
C HIS A 281 -7.28 6.01 8.54
N PHE A 282 -7.61 4.74 8.33
CA PHE A 282 -6.85 3.52 8.65
C PHE A 282 -6.29 3.41 10.07
N ASN A 283 -6.74 4.29 10.95
CA ASN A 283 -6.18 4.55 12.25
C ASN A 283 -7.26 5.19 13.14
N PRO A 284 -7.63 4.55 14.28
CA PRO A 284 -8.62 5.10 15.18
C PRO A 284 -8.20 6.46 15.77
N ALA A 285 -6.90 6.70 16.01
CA ALA A 285 -6.41 7.98 16.49
C ALA A 285 -6.57 9.09 15.43
N VAL A 286 -6.32 8.79 14.15
CA VAL A 286 -6.60 9.73 13.05
C VAL A 286 -8.10 10.02 12.96
N THR A 287 -8.95 9.00 13.07
CA THR A 287 -10.41 9.16 13.08
C THR A 287 -10.87 10.07 14.22
N VAL A 288 -10.29 9.91 15.42
CA VAL A 288 -10.54 10.78 16.58
C VAL A 288 -10.05 12.20 16.32
N ALA A 289 -8.86 12.40 15.73
CA ALA A 289 -8.35 13.73 15.43
C ALA A 289 -9.26 14.48 14.45
N ILE A 290 -9.71 13.82 13.39
CA ILE A 290 -10.64 14.40 12.40
C ILE A 290 -11.97 14.74 13.06
N LEU A 291 -12.54 13.84 13.87
CA LEU A 291 -13.77 14.11 14.62
C LEU A 291 -13.61 15.30 15.58
N ALA A 292 -12.50 15.33 16.34
CA ALA A 292 -12.21 16.36 17.32
C ALA A 292 -11.90 17.73 16.67
N SER A 293 -11.45 17.76 15.41
CA SER A 293 -11.25 19.00 14.66
C SER A 293 -12.55 19.77 14.43
N GLY A 294 -13.69 19.06 14.35
CA GLY A 294 -14.99 19.64 14.03
C GLY A 294 -15.12 20.14 12.59
N ARG A 295 -14.20 19.77 11.69
CA ARG A 295 -14.14 20.25 10.29
C ARG A 295 -14.76 19.31 9.28
N CYS A 296 -15.14 18.10 9.68
CA CYS A 296 -15.78 17.12 8.80
C CYS A 296 -17.18 16.78 9.34
N PRO A 297 -18.23 17.53 8.95
CA PRO A 297 -19.59 17.32 9.44
C PRO A 297 -20.16 15.91 9.16
N GLU A 298 -19.68 15.28 8.08
CA GLU A 298 -20.08 13.93 7.68
C GLU A 298 -19.60 12.84 8.65
N LEU A 299 -18.54 13.11 9.43
CA LEU A 299 -17.99 12.17 10.40
C LEU A 299 -18.68 12.34 11.75
N THR A 300 -19.80 11.66 11.95
CA THR A 300 -20.47 11.60 13.26
C THR A 300 -19.69 10.71 14.25
N PRO A 301 -19.89 10.85 15.57
CA PRO A 301 -19.28 9.94 16.56
C PRO A 301 -19.64 8.46 16.33
N ALA A 302 -20.86 8.18 15.86
CA ALA A 302 -21.27 6.83 15.51
C ALA A 302 -20.49 6.29 14.30
N LYS A 303 -20.35 7.10 13.24
CA LYS A 303 -19.55 6.74 12.05
C LYS A 303 -18.08 6.52 12.43
N ALA A 304 -17.51 7.40 13.24
CA ALA A 304 -16.16 7.25 13.80
C ALA A 304 -15.99 5.93 14.55
N GLY A 305 -16.98 5.53 15.37
CA GLY A 305 -16.99 4.23 16.03
C GLY A 305 -17.00 3.05 15.06
N THR A 306 -17.79 3.12 13.98
CA THR A 306 -17.80 2.06 12.96
C THR A 306 -16.48 1.96 12.19
N TYR A 307 -15.85 3.10 11.88
CA TYR A 307 -14.52 3.15 11.26
C TYR A 307 -13.47 2.51 12.17
N ALA A 308 -13.44 2.89 13.45
CA ALA A 308 -12.52 2.32 14.43
C ALA A 308 -12.70 0.79 14.54
N GLY A 309 -13.94 0.30 14.52
CA GLY A 309 -14.25 -1.14 14.49
C GLY A 309 -13.70 -1.85 13.25
N ALA A 310 -13.92 -1.28 12.05
CA ALA A 310 -13.40 -1.84 10.81
C ALA A 310 -11.86 -1.84 10.77
N GLN A 311 -11.22 -0.77 11.24
CA GLN A 311 -9.77 -0.65 11.32
C GLN A 311 -9.18 -1.69 12.28
N ILE A 312 -9.73 -1.84 13.49
CA ILE A 312 -9.28 -2.84 14.47
C ILE A 312 -9.47 -4.26 13.91
N ALA A 313 -10.61 -4.54 13.26
CA ALA A 313 -10.83 -5.83 12.61
C ALA A 313 -9.80 -6.12 11.51
N GLY A 314 -9.49 -5.12 10.67
CA GLY A 314 -8.45 -5.20 9.65
C GLY A 314 -7.06 -5.46 10.25
N GLY A 315 -6.72 -4.75 11.33
CA GLY A 315 -5.46 -4.92 12.04
C GLY A 315 -5.31 -6.31 12.67
N ILE A 316 -6.35 -6.84 13.31
CA ILE A 316 -6.34 -8.20 13.85
C ILE A 316 -6.21 -9.24 12.74
N ALA A 317 -7.00 -9.13 11.66
CA ALA A 317 -6.93 -10.07 10.55
C ALA A 317 -5.53 -10.08 9.90
N ALA A 318 -4.93 -8.92 9.71
CA ALA A 318 -3.56 -8.80 9.22
C ALA A 318 -2.53 -9.39 10.18
N ALA A 319 -2.74 -9.21 11.49
CA ALA A 319 -1.84 -9.73 12.50
C ALA A 319 -1.82 -11.26 12.55
N LEU A 320 -2.99 -11.87 12.47
CA LEU A 320 -3.13 -13.32 12.31
C LEU A 320 -2.52 -13.80 11.00
N THR A 321 -2.63 -13.02 9.93
CA THR A 321 -2.04 -13.35 8.63
C THR A 321 -0.51 -13.38 8.68
N TYR A 322 0.15 -12.33 9.21
CA TYR A 322 1.62 -12.34 9.30
C TYR A 322 2.11 -13.43 10.27
N ALA A 323 1.37 -13.69 11.35
CA ALA A 323 1.72 -14.73 12.31
C ALA A 323 1.65 -16.11 11.66
N PHE A 324 0.63 -16.37 10.83
CA PHE A 324 0.54 -17.57 10.02
C PHE A 324 1.71 -17.69 9.02
N ILE A 325 2.02 -16.62 8.29
CA ILE A 325 3.14 -16.60 7.32
C ILE A 325 4.47 -16.94 8.01
N TYR A 326 4.70 -16.38 9.20
CA TYR A 326 5.88 -16.63 10.03
C TYR A 326 5.71 -17.79 11.02
N GLN A 327 4.83 -18.76 10.72
CA GLN A 327 4.75 -20.05 11.41
C GLN A 327 4.51 -19.92 12.93
N GLY A 328 3.65 -18.98 13.31
CA GLY A 328 3.30 -18.67 14.70
C GLY A 328 4.21 -17.64 15.37
N ALA A 329 5.25 -17.14 14.70
CA ALA A 329 6.09 -16.10 15.28
C ALA A 329 5.34 -14.75 15.38
N THR A 330 5.50 -14.09 16.52
CA THR A 330 4.91 -12.78 16.81
C THR A 330 5.93 -11.90 17.52
N PHE A 331 5.56 -10.66 17.83
CA PHE A 331 6.36 -9.71 18.58
C PHE A 331 5.44 -8.90 19.50
N ASP A 332 6.00 -8.41 20.60
CA ASP A 332 5.25 -7.70 21.65
C ASP A 332 5.29 -6.19 21.47
N LEU A 333 4.29 -5.52 22.05
CA LEU A 333 4.35 -4.08 22.32
C LEU A 333 5.13 -3.81 23.60
N GLY A 334 5.76 -2.64 23.67
CA GLY A 334 6.39 -2.17 24.90
C GLY A 334 7.73 -1.49 24.66
N PRO A 335 8.44 -1.16 25.75
CA PRO A 335 9.74 -0.54 25.65
C PRO A 335 10.75 -1.45 24.93
N VAL A 336 11.45 -0.91 23.94
CA VAL A 336 12.48 -1.61 23.18
C VAL A 336 13.86 -1.32 23.77
N GLY A 337 14.69 -2.36 23.89
CA GLY A 337 16.04 -2.25 24.43
C GLY A 337 16.05 -1.80 25.90
N PHE A 338 16.80 -0.74 26.21
CA PHE A 338 16.88 -0.16 27.57
C PHE A 338 15.87 0.96 27.81
N SER A 339 14.87 1.11 26.94
CA SER A 339 13.85 2.15 27.06
C SER A 339 12.88 1.88 28.21
N THR A 340 12.16 2.91 28.64
CA THR A 340 11.16 2.83 29.70
C THR A 340 9.76 3.13 29.18
N TRP A 341 8.73 2.78 29.95
CA TRP A 341 7.36 3.18 29.65
C TRP A 341 7.17 4.69 29.56
N ALA A 342 7.95 5.50 30.30
CA ALA A 342 7.94 6.95 30.13
C ALA A 342 8.44 7.37 28.74
N GLY A 343 9.50 6.72 28.24
CA GLY A 343 9.99 6.92 26.88
C GLY A 343 8.96 6.53 25.82
N VAL A 344 8.29 5.39 26.00
CA VAL A 344 7.18 4.94 25.15
C VAL A 344 6.06 5.98 25.12
N SER A 345 5.65 6.49 26.28
CA SER A 345 4.59 7.50 26.38
C SER A 345 4.91 8.76 25.59
N VAL A 346 6.11 9.33 25.76
CA VAL A 346 6.53 10.52 25.02
C VAL A 346 6.59 10.24 23.52
N ALA A 347 7.19 9.12 23.12
CA ALA A 347 7.34 8.72 21.73
C ALA A 347 5.98 8.60 21.01
N GLU A 348 5.07 7.79 21.55
CA GLU A 348 3.77 7.51 20.93
C GLU A 348 2.86 8.76 20.91
N ILE A 349 2.86 9.58 21.97
CA ILE A 349 2.10 10.84 21.98
C ILE A 349 2.61 11.80 20.89
N VAL A 350 3.92 12.05 20.84
CA VAL A 350 4.51 13.06 19.95
C VAL A 350 4.38 12.66 18.48
N TYR A 351 4.66 11.42 18.13
CA TYR A 351 4.61 11.01 16.73
C TYR A 351 3.19 10.70 16.25
N THR A 352 2.26 10.34 17.15
CA THR A 352 0.83 10.30 16.78
C THR A 352 0.28 11.71 16.60
N PHE A 353 0.72 12.67 17.43
CA PHE A 353 0.45 14.09 17.21
C PHE A 353 0.93 14.52 15.83
N VAL A 354 2.18 14.22 15.44
CA VAL A 354 2.72 14.58 14.12
C VAL A 354 1.86 14.00 13.00
N LEU A 355 1.54 12.70 13.06
CA LEU A 355 0.69 12.04 12.07
C LEU A 355 -0.69 12.70 11.97
N CYS A 356 -1.39 12.84 13.10
CA CYS A 356 -2.74 13.40 13.14
C CYS A 356 -2.77 14.87 12.72
N PHE A 357 -1.78 15.66 13.15
CA PHE A 357 -1.69 17.07 12.80
C PHE A 357 -1.47 17.23 11.29
N VAL A 358 -0.56 16.45 10.69
CA VAL A 358 -0.33 16.49 9.24
C VAL A 358 -1.57 16.04 8.48
N VAL A 359 -2.28 15.00 8.92
CA VAL A 359 -3.57 14.61 8.31
C VAL A 359 -4.55 15.79 8.31
N LEU A 360 -4.72 16.47 9.45
CA LEU A 360 -5.62 17.61 9.54
C LEU A 360 -5.20 18.75 8.58
N CYS A 361 -3.92 19.06 8.49
CA CYS A 361 -3.43 20.09 7.57
C CYS A 361 -3.63 19.69 6.09
N VAL A 362 -3.14 18.52 5.67
CA VAL A 362 -3.06 18.22 4.23
C VAL A 362 -4.32 17.59 3.65
N ALA A 363 -5.24 17.09 4.49
CA ALA A 363 -6.46 16.44 4.02
C ALA A 363 -7.76 17.14 4.48
N VAL A 364 -7.74 17.90 5.58
CA VAL A 364 -8.96 18.48 6.18
C VAL A 364 -9.02 20.01 6.08
N SER A 365 -7.91 20.72 6.26
CA SER A 365 -7.88 22.19 6.10
C SER A 365 -8.19 22.59 4.66
N GLU A 366 -9.07 23.57 4.46
CA GLU A 366 -9.35 24.11 3.12
C GLU A 366 -8.22 25.04 2.63
N ARG A 367 -7.42 25.57 3.55
CA ARG A 367 -6.27 26.43 3.22
C ARG A 367 -5.02 25.67 2.82
N THR A 368 -4.74 24.56 3.51
CA THR A 368 -3.49 23.80 3.35
C THR A 368 -3.67 22.42 2.73
N LYS A 369 -4.90 22.09 2.31
CA LYS A 369 -5.22 20.85 1.57
C LYS A 369 -4.26 20.65 0.41
N ALA A 370 -3.60 19.50 0.39
CA ALA A 370 -2.70 19.16 -0.71
C ALA A 370 -3.46 18.36 -1.77
N SER A 371 -3.47 18.83 -3.02
CA SER A 371 -4.20 18.14 -4.11
C SER A 371 -3.56 16.82 -4.52
N HIS A 372 -2.22 16.72 -4.46
CA HIS A 372 -1.48 15.57 -4.98
C HIS A 372 -0.42 15.00 -4.02
N LEU A 373 -0.09 15.72 -2.95
CA LEU A 373 0.99 15.33 -2.01
C LEU A 373 0.46 14.85 -0.66
N PHE A 374 -0.85 14.85 -0.43
CA PHE A 374 -1.47 14.50 0.85
C PHE A 374 -1.05 13.11 1.35
N GLY A 375 -1.14 12.08 0.48
CA GLY A 375 -0.77 10.71 0.84
C GLY A 375 0.71 10.57 1.16
N LEU A 376 1.58 11.22 0.39
CA LEU A 376 3.02 11.21 0.63
C LEU A 376 3.38 11.93 1.94
N ALA A 377 2.75 13.07 2.23
CA ALA A 377 2.96 13.80 3.47
C ALA A 377 2.55 12.95 4.69
N ILE A 378 1.37 12.33 4.64
CA ILE A 378 0.86 11.46 5.72
C ILE A 378 1.74 10.22 5.90
N GLY A 379 2.11 9.54 4.81
CA GLY A 379 3.03 8.40 4.88
C GLY A 379 4.43 8.77 5.37
N SER A 380 4.92 9.96 5.02
CA SER A 380 6.21 10.46 5.52
C SER A 380 6.24 10.58 7.04
N CYS A 381 5.12 10.92 7.69
CA CYS A 381 5.03 10.90 9.16
C CYS A 381 5.35 9.53 9.75
N VAL A 382 4.90 8.44 9.10
CA VAL A 382 5.20 7.06 9.52
C VAL A 382 6.66 6.71 9.28
N THR A 383 7.27 7.22 8.20
CA THR A 383 8.73 7.08 7.99
C THR A 383 9.51 7.75 9.12
N VAL A 384 9.17 9.01 9.45
CA VAL A 384 9.83 9.76 10.51
C VAL A 384 9.64 9.07 11.86
N GLY A 385 8.40 8.70 12.21
CA GLY A 385 8.10 8.00 13.46
C GLY A 385 8.85 6.66 13.58
N GLY A 386 8.77 5.81 12.55
CA GLY A 386 9.43 4.51 12.55
C GLY A 386 10.95 4.60 12.75
N PHE A 387 11.63 5.57 12.11
CA PHE A 387 13.07 5.76 12.30
C PHE A 387 13.43 6.47 13.61
N ALA A 388 12.63 7.45 14.05
CA ALA A 388 12.96 8.24 15.22
C ALA A 388 12.68 7.52 16.54
N ILE A 389 11.61 6.72 16.61
CA ILE A 389 11.14 6.09 17.85
C ILE A 389 10.97 4.57 17.78
N GLY A 390 11.23 3.93 16.63
CA GLY A 390 11.14 2.48 16.50
C GLY A 390 12.01 1.72 17.54
N GLY A 391 13.19 2.26 17.86
CA GLY A 391 14.07 1.72 18.91
C GLY A 391 13.64 2.02 20.35
N ILE A 392 12.54 2.75 20.56
CA ILE A 392 12.01 3.14 21.87
C ILE A 392 10.69 2.42 22.16
N SER A 393 9.69 2.56 21.27
CA SER A 393 8.33 2.01 21.44
C SER A 393 7.93 1.02 20.33
N GLY A 394 8.76 0.85 19.30
CA GLY A 394 8.36 0.19 18.06
C GLY A 394 7.58 1.09 17.10
N GLY A 395 7.15 2.29 17.53
CA GLY A 395 6.48 3.29 16.71
C GLY A 395 5.12 2.82 16.17
N SER A 396 4.18 2.49 17.06
CA SER A 396 2.87 1.95 16.67
C SER A 396 1.99 3.01 16.02
N LEU A 397 1.86 4.18 16.67
CA LEU A 397 1.20 5.39 16.17
C LEU A 397 -0.26 5.19 15.72
N ASN A 398 -0.88 4.07 16.09
CA ASN A 398 -2.13 3.60 15.54
C ASN A 398 -2.76 2.53 16.45
N PRO A 399 -3.93 2.80 17.05
CA PRO A 399 -4.61 1.84 17.92
C PRO A 399 -4.95 0.52 17.23
N ALA A 400 -5.20 0.52 15.91
CA ALA A 400 -5.46 -0.72 15.17
C ALA A 400 -4.19 -1.56 14.93
N VAL A 401 -3.03 -0.91 14.76
CA VAL A 401 -1.72 -1.60 14.73
C VAL A 401 -1.44 -2.19 16.11
N SER A 402 -1.60 -1.39 17.16
CA SER A 402 -1.43 -1.83 18.56
C SER A 402 -2.32 -3.02 18.91
N CYS A 403 -3.62 -2.95 18.62
CA CYS A 403 -4.56 -4.04 18.86
C CYS A 403 -4.18 -5.30 18.08
N GLY A 404 -3.82 -5.16 16.79
CA GLY A 404 -3.39 -6.30 15.97
C GLY A 404 -2.17 -7.02 16.56
N ILE A 405 -1.09 -6.27 16.85
CA ILE A 405 0.14 -6.81 17.44
C ILE A 405 -0.17 -7.53 18.75
N ALA A 406 -0.89 -6.87 19.66
CA ALA A 406 -1.17 -7.44 20.97
C ALA A 406 -2.08 -8.68 20.89
N THR A 407 -3.04 -8.72 19.96
CA THR A 407 -3.85 -9.92 19.71
C THR A 407 -3.01 -11.10 19.22
N ALA A 408 -2.13 -10.89 18.25
CA ALA A 408 -1.24 -11.97 17.80
C ALA A 408 -0.29 -12.41 18.92
N ALA A 409 0.25 -11.47 19.69
CA ALA A 409 1.16 -11.77 20.79
C ALA A 409 0.54 -12.66 21.88
N LEU A 410 -0.80 -12.67 22.05
CA LEU A 410 -1.48 -13.57 23.00
C LEU A 410 -1.15 -15.05 22.76
N PHE A 411 -0.92 -15.47 21.51
CA PHE A 411 -0.55 -16.85 21.18
C PHE A 411 0.81 -17.25 21.77
N ASN A 412 1.67 -16.28 22.09
CA ASN A 412 3.02 -16.48 22.61
C ASN A 412 3.22 -15.88 24.01
N GLY A 413 2.14 -15.69 24.78
CA GLY A 413 2.19 -15.20 26.16
C GLY A 413 2.26 -13.68 26.31
N GLY A 414 2.05 -12.93 25.23
CA GLY A 414 1.94 -11.48 25.21
C GLY A 414 0.70 -10.96 25.95
N ARG A 415 0.58 -9.63 26.06
CA ARG A 415 -0.38 -8.98 26.97
C ARG A 415 -1.24 -7.96 26.24
N PHE A 416 -2.52 -8.27 26.05
CA PHE A 416 -3.45 -7.37 25.33
C PHE A 416 -3.57 -5.97 25.93
N TYR A 417 -3.45 -5.82 27.26
CA TYR A 417 -3.55 -4.50 27.90
C TYR A 417 -2.49 -3.49 27.44
N GLN A 418 -1.38 -3.95 26.85
CA GLN A 418 -0.38 -3.05 26.26
C GLN A 418 -0.97 -2.26 25.09
N ALA A 419 -1.84 -2.89 24.27
CA ALA A 419 -2.53 -2.17 23.20
C ALA A 419 -3.44 -1.07 23.76
N LEU A 420 -4.05 -1.27 24.94
CA LEU A 420 -4.87 -0.26 25.59
C LEU A 420 -4.03 0.94 26.07
N ILE A 421 -2.83 0.69 26.58
CA ILE A 421 -1.89 1.75 26.98
C ILE A 421 -1.48 2.56 25.74
N TYR A 422 -1.05 1.89 24.67
CA TYR A 422 -0.68 2.57 23.41
C TYR A 422 -1.86 3.36 22.85
N SER A 423 -3.05 2.75 22.77
CA SER A 423 -4.25 3.41 22.26
C SER A 423 -4.59 4.69 23.04
N ALA A 424 -4.44 4.68 24.37
CA ALA A 424 -4.66 5.86 25.18
C ALA A 424 -3.63 6.97 24.88
N LEU A 425 -2.35 6.62 24.73
CA LEU A 425 -1.27 7.55 24.39
C LEU A 425 -1.47 8.15 22.98
N GLU A 426 -1.82 7.32 22.01
CA GLU A 426 -2.08 7.71 20.63
C GLU A 426 -3.30 8.66 20.55
N VAL A 427 -4.38 8.37 21.30
CA VAL A 427 -5.55 9.26 21.40
C VAL A 427 -5.22 10.60 22.06
N ILE A 428 -4.33 10.62 23.06
CA ILE A 428 -3.82 11.88 23.64
C ILE A 428 -3.08 12.70 22.58
N GLY A 429 -2.22 12.06 21.79
CA GLY A 429 -1.53 12.70 20.65
C GLY A 429 -2.51 13.26 19.61
N ALA A 430 -3.53 12.50 19.25
CA ALA A 430 -4.60 12.90 18.34
C ALA A 430 -5.40 14.11 18.85
N ALA A 431 -5.77 14.12 20.13
CA ALA A 431 -6.50 15.22 20.76
C ALA A 431 -5.64 16.50 20.79
N ALA A 432 -4.36 16.37 21.14
CA ALA A 432 -3.41 17.49 21.09
C ALA A 432 -3.27 18.05 19.66
N ALA A 433 -3.20 17.18 18.65
CA ALA A 433 -3.13 17.58 17.25
C ALA A 433 -4.36 18.38 16.82
N ALA A 434 -5.57 17.91 17.15
CA ALA A 434 -6.81 18.63 16.88
C ALA A 434 -6.86 19.99 17.59
N GLY A 435 -6.38 20.07 18.83
CA GLY A 435 -6.28 21.34 19.58
C GLY A 435 -5.35 22.35 18.91
N VAL A 436 -4.12 21.94 18.55
CA VAL A 436 -3.16 22.81 17.86
C VAL A 436 -3.64 23.19 16.46
N PHE A 437 -4.29 22.27 15.74
CA PHE A 437 -4.87 22.54 14.44
C PHE A 437 -5.95 23.64 14.51
N LYS A 438 -6.85 23.57 15.50
CA LYS A 438 -7.88 24.61 15.70
C LYS A 438 -7.30 26.00 15.93
N VAL A 439 -6.17 26.11 16.62
CA VAL A 439 -5.49 27.38 16.87
C VAL A 439 -4.74 27.87 15.64
N THR A 440 -3.99 26.99 14.96
CA THR A 440 -3.16 27.36 13.81
C THR A 440 -3.96 27.61 12.53
N HIS A 441 -5.17 27.05 12.43
CA HIS A 441 -6.08 27.15 11.28
C HIS A 441 -7.42 27.79 11.67
N GLU A 442 -7.42 28.75 12.61
CA GLU A 442 -8.63 29.48 13.02
C GLU A 442 -9.27 30.22 11.83
N ALA A 443 -8.43 30.75 10.91
CA ALA A 443 -8.88 31.46 9.71
C ALA A 443 -9.82 30.63 8.83
N ASP A 444 -9.65 29.30 8.79
CA ASP A 444 -10.54 28.41 8.03
C ASP A 444 -11.98 28.47 8.56
N VAL A 445 -12.21 28.79 9.86
CA VAL A 445 -13.58 29.00 10.39
C VAL A 445 -14.17 30.32 9.91
N ALA A 446 -13.34 31.36 9.84
CA ALA A 446 -13.80 32.70 9.49
C ALA A 446 -14.27 32.75 8.03
N GLU A 447 -13.52 32.13 7.12
CA GLU A 447 -13.89 32.02 5.70
C GLU A 447 -15.19 31.22 5.50
N GLU A 448 -15.35 30.08 6.16
CA GLU A 448 -16.60 29.29 6.12
C GLU A 448 -17.84 30.09 6.56
N LYS A 449 -17.70 30.96 7.58
CA LYS A 449 -18.80 31.81 8.06
C LYS A 449 -19.14 32.92 7.08
N THR A 450 -18.13 33.55 6.48
CA THR A 450 -18.33 34.60 5.47
C THR A 450 -19.05 34.05 4.25
N GLU A 451 -18.60 32.92 3.69
CA GLU A 451 -19.27 32.29 2.53
C GLU A 451 -20.72 31.89 2.82
N LYS A 452 -21.01 31.37 4.02
CA LYS A 452 -22.39 31.04 4.42
C LYS A 452 -23.28 32.28 4.55
N THR A 453 -22.71 33.41 4.98
CA THR A 453 -23.44 34.67 5.12
C THR A 453 -23.73 35.26 3.74
N GLU A 454 -22.74 35.31 2.85
CA GLU A 454 -22.90 35.78 1.48
C GLU A 454 -23.92 34.95 0.68
N LYS A 455 -23.93 33.62 0.86
CA LYS A 455 -24.93 32.73 0.24
C LYS A 455 -26.34 32.85 0.84
N ALA A 456 -26.48 33.35 2.06
CA ALA A 456 -27.79 33.57 2.68
C ALA A 456 -28.38 34.94 2.30
N GLU A 457 -27.54 35.87 1.85
CA GLU A 457 -27.92 37.23 1.42
C GLU A 457 -28.19 37.33 -0.09
N ALA A 458 -27.74 36.35 -0.89
CA ALA A 458 -28.02 36.20 -2.33
C ALA A 458 -29.27 35.33 -2.57
#